data_AF-A0ABD5P5D1-F1
#
_entry.id   AF-A0ABD5P5D1-F1
#
_cell.length_a   1.000
_cell.length_b   1.000
_cell.length_c   1.000
_cell.angle_alpha   90.00
_cell.angle_beta   90.00
_cell.angle_gamma   90.00
#
_symmetry.space_group_name_H-M   'P 1'
#
loop_
_entity.id
_entity.type
_entity.pdbx_description
1 polymer ?
#
loop_
_entity_poly.entity_id
_entity_poly.type
_entity_poly.pdbx_seq_one_letter_code
_entity_poly.pdbx_strand_id
1 'polypeptide(L)'
;MAMLEDVPADAAADELMVSTLLRGVPPAFVRLDDRDDETIVSKVIALDVDVAKVDLFISLGRVAREGVLTEESLREMDRFLENLGGLEDVEGIEQRIRDRLL
;
A
#
# COMPACT_ATOMS: atom_id res chain seq x y z
N MET A 1 24.77 -18.20 3.94
CA MET A 1 23.59 -17.65 3.27
C MET A 1 22.87 -16.81 4.32
N ALA A 2 23.24 -15.53 4.41
CA ALA A 2 22.65 -14.60 5.39
C ALA A 2 21.66 -13.74 4.61
N MET A 3 20.38 -14.00 4.77
CA MET A 3 19.30 -13.27 4.14
C MET A 3 18.27 -12.99 5.24
N LEU A 4 17.95 -11.71 5.45
CA LEU A 4 16.66 -11.21 5.98
C LEU A 4 16.38 -11.14 7.49
N GLU A 5 17.36 -11.15 8.40
CA GLU A 5 17.05 -10.95 9.82
C GLU A 5 17.56 -9.61 10.35
N ASP A 6 16.59 -8.78 10.73
CA ASP A 6 16.64 -7.50 11.45
C ASP A 6 17.17 -6.25 10.73
N VAL A 7 16.23 -5.34 10.46
CA VAL A 7 16.53 -3.94 10.11
C VAL A 7 17.06 -3.26 11.38
N PRO A 8 18.25 -2.63 11.34
CA PRO A 8 18.77 -1.88 12.47
C PRO A 8 17.79 -0.79 12.94
N ALA A 9 17.71 -0.55 14.25
CA ALA A 9 16.80 0.45 14.82
C ALA A 9 17.14 1.90 14.37
N ASP A 10 18.33 2.10 13.82
CA ASP A 10 18.87 3.35 13.28
C ASP A 10 18.84 3.41 11.73
N ALA A 11 18.16 2.48 11.08
CA ALA A 11 18.05 2.46 9.62
C ALA A 11 17.44 3.77 9.10
N ALA A 12 18.06 4.31 8.04
CA ALA A 12 17.54 5.49 7.37
C ALA A 12 16.17 5.20 6.74
N ALA A 13 15.36 6.26 6.50
CA ALA A 13 14.04 6.13 5.89
C ALA A 13 14.10 5.33 4.56
N ASP A 14 15.13 5.57 3.74
CA ASP A 14 15.36 4.87 2.48
C ASP A 14 15.68 3.38 2.68
N GLU A 15 16.37 3.00 3.77
CA GLU A 15 16.68 1.60 4.10
C GLU A 15 15.45 0.86 4.65
N LEU A 16 14.57 1.56 5.38
CA LEU A 16 13.25 1.06 5.76
C LEU A 16 12.34 0.88 4.55
N MET A 17 12.43 1.79 3.57
CA MET A 17 11.75 1.74 2.28
C MET A 17 12.15 0.47 1.51
N VAL A 18 13.46 0.25 1.38
CA VAL A 18 14.05 -0.93 0.75
C VAL A 18 13.66 -2.21 1.51
N SER A 19 13.70 -2.23 2.84
CA SER A 19 13.27 -3.38 3.65
C SER A 19 11.78 -3.70 3.50
N THR A 20 10.92 -2.70 3.39
CA THR A 20 9.47 -2.92 3.25
C THR A 20 9.13 -3.56 1.91
N LEU A 21 9.78 -3.10 0.84
CA LEU A 21 9.70 -3.70 -0.50
C LEU A 21 10.35 -5.10 -0.53
N LEU A 22 11.49 -5.29 0.14
CA LEU A 22 12.22 -6.57 0.23
C LEU A 22 11.49 -7.63 1.06
N ARG A 23 10.69 -7.22 2.05
CA ARG A 23 9.79 -8.11 2.80
C ARG A 23 8.52 -8.48 2.01
N GLY A 24 8.42 -8.01 0.76
CA GLY A 24 7.40 -8.38 -0.20
C GLY A 24 6.11 -7.58 -0.07
N VAL A 25 5.51 -7.27 -1.22
CA VAL A 25 4.09 -6.91 -1.33
C VAL A 25 3.28 -8.11 -0.84
N PRO A 26 2.33 -7.94 0.11
CA PRO A 26 1.50 -9.05 0.57
C PRO A 26 0.88 -9.78 -0.62
N PRO A 27 0.89 -11.13 -0.68
CA PRO A 27 0.31 -11.86 -1.82
C PRO A 27 -1.14 -11.48 -2.11
N ALA A 28 -1.90 -11.08 -1.09
CA ALA A 28 -3.27 -10.58 -1.22
C ALA A 28 -3.37 -9.30 -2.09
N PHE A 29 -2.34 -8.46 -2.15
CA PHE A 29 -2.37 -7.22 -2.92
C PHE A 29 -2.23 -7.44 -4.43
N VAL A 30 -1.76 -8.62 -4.85
CA VAL A 30 -1.60 -9.01 -6.27
C VAL A 30 -2.57 -10.12 -6.67
N ARG A 31 -3.40 -10.58 -5.74
CA ARG A 31 -4.38 -11.63 -6.00
C ARG A 31 -5.58 -11.02 -6.69
N LEU A 32 -6.09 -11.74 -7.68
CA LEU A 32 -7.33 -11.44 -8.38
C LEU A 32 -8.40 -12.43 -7.91
N ASP A 33 -9.60 -11.93 -7.69
CA ASP A 33 -10.78 -12.78 -7.47
C ASP A 33 -11.34 -13.26 -8.82
N ASP A 34 -11.42 -12.38 -9.82
CA ASP A 34 -11.72 -12.69 -11.21
C ASP A 34 -10.68 -12.13 -12.22
N ARG A 35 -10.67 -12.65 -13.45
CA ARG A 35 -9.68 -12.31 -14.48
C ARG A 35 -9.66 -10.81 -14.83
N ASP A 36 -10.81 -10.16 -14.77
CA ASP A 36 -11.00 -8.77 -15.19
C ASP A 36 -10.97 -7.80 -13.99
N ASP A 37 -10.72 -8.29 -12.78
CA ASP A 37 -10.63 -7.46 -11.58
C ASP A 37 -9.32 -6.65 -11.52
N GLU A 38 -9.34 -5.60 -10.70
CA GLU A 38 -8.15 -4.86 -10.35
C GLU A 38 -7.55 -5.37 -9.04
N THR A 39 -6.23 -5.54 -9.02
CA THR A 39 -5.47 -5.75 -7.80
C THR A 39 -5.32 -4.45 -6.99
N ILE A 40 -5.00 -4.55 -5.69
CA ILE A 40 -4.59 -3.38 -4.88
C ILE A 40 -3.43 -2.63 -5.56
N VAL A 41 -2.49 -3.37 -6.15
CA VAL A 41 -1.34 -2.77 -6.87
C VAL A 41 -1.80 -1.95 -8.06
N SER A 42 -2.66 -2.50 -8.93
CA SER A 42 -3.15 -1.76 -10.09
C SER A 42 -4.00 -0.55 -9.69
N LYS A 43 -4.85 -0.66 -8.66
CA LYS A 43 -5.63 0.47 -8.14
C LYS A 43 -4.72 1.61 -7.67
N VAL A 44 -3.65 1.32 -6.91
CA VAL A 44 -2.69 2.34 -6.46
C VAL A 44 -1.94 2.99 -7.63
N ILE A 45 -1.53 2.19 -8.63
CA ILE A 45 -0.85 2.70 -9.82
C ILE A 45 -1.77 3.59 -10.66
N ALA A 46 -3.06 3.27 -10.72
CA ALA A 46 -4.05 4.02 -11.49
C ALA A 46 -4.47 5.36 -10.83
N LEU A 47 -4.17 5.58 -9.55
CA LEU A 47 -4.46 6.86 -8.89
C LEU A 47 -3.70 8.00 -9.56
N ASP A 48 -4.41 9.02 -10.02
CA ASP A 48 -3.81 10.23 -10.61
C ASP A 48 -3.48 11.25 -9.53
N VAL A 49 -2.37 11.04 -8.82
CA VAL A 49 -1.88 11.90 -7.71
C VAL A 49 -0.36 11.97 -7.71
N ASP A 50 0.18 13.08 -7.20
CA ASP A 50 1.62 13.33 -7.10
C ASP A 50 2.26 12.68 -5.85
N VAL A 51 1.45 12.06 -4.98
CA VAL A 51 1.96 11.23 -3.88
C VAL A 51 2.75 10.05 -4.44
N ALA A 52 3.97 9.87 -3.93
CA ALA A 52 4.85 8.78 -4.34
C ALA A 52 4.17 7.42 -4.10
N LYS A 53 3.99 6.64 -5.16
CA LYS A 53 3.30 5.33 -5.10
C LYS A 53 3.98 4.36 -4.13
N VAL A 54 5.30 4.47 -4.00
CA VAL A 54 6.07 3.65 -3.08
C VAL A 54 5.73 3.94 -1.61
N ASP A 55 5.46 5.20 -1.25
CA ASP A 55 5.06 5.59 0.11
C ASP A 55 3.66 5.07 0.44
N LEU A 56 2.75 5.11 -0.55
CA LEU A 56 1.44 4.48 -0.47
C LEU A 56 1.57 2.97 -0.23
N PHE A 57 2.40 2.26 -1.00
CA PHE A 57 2.58 0.81 -0.81
C PHE A 57 3.18 0.45 0.54
N ILE A 58 4.12 1.25 1.04
CA ILE A 58 4.72 1.06 2.36
C ILE A 58 3.66 1.20 3.44
N SER A 59 2.84 2.25 3.34
CA SER A 59 1.78 2.53 4.31
C SER A 59 0.71 1.44 4.33
N LEU A 60 0.26 1.02 3.15
CA LEU A 60 -0.66 -0.12 3.00
C LEU A 60 -0.03 -1.42 3.55
N GLY A 61 1.24 -1.67 3.25
CA GLY A 61 1.99 -2.82 3.76
C GLY A 61 2.18 -2.79 5.28
N ARG A 62 2.29 -1.60 5.87
CA ARG A 62 2.38 -1.41 7.32
C ARG A 62 1.05 -1.70 8.01
N VAL A 63 -0.05 -1.13 7.51
CA VAL A 63 -1.42 -1.43 8.00
C VAL A 63 -1.70 -2.93 7.94
N ALA A 64 -1.29 -3.57 6.85
CA ALA A 64 -1.41 -5.00 6.64
C ALA A 64 -0.57 -5.88 7.61
N ARG A 65 0.51 -5.34 8.19
CA ARG A 65 1.40 -6.05 9.13
C ARG A 65 1.10 -5.77 10.60
N GLU A 66 0.62 -4.57 10.92
CA GLU A 66 0.26 -4.17 12.29
C GLU A 66 -1.09 -4.79 12.72
N GLY A 67 -1.95 -5.15 11.76
CA GLY A 67 -3.14 -5.96 11.97
C GLY A 67 -2.98 -7.42 11.50
N VAL A 68 -3.86 -8.31 11.97
CA VAL A 68 -4.08 -9.58 11.27
C VAL A 68 -4.69 -9.20 9.91
N LEU A 69 -3.99 -9.51 8.83
CA LEU A 69 -4.47 -9.28 7.47
C LEU A 69 -5.70 -10.18 7.23
N THR A 70 -6.89 -9.65 7.50
CA THR A 70 -8.16 -10.34 7.29
C THR A 70 -8.76 -9.96 5.95
N GLU A 71 -9.70 -10.78 5.46
CA GLU A 71 -10.51 -10.42 4.30
C GLU A 71 -11.28 -9.10 4.50
N GLU A 72 -11.71 -8.79 5.73
CA GLU A 72 -12.40 -7.54 6.04
C GLU A 72 -11.47 -6.34 5.86
N SER A 73 -10.25 -6.41 6.40
CA SER A 73 -9.24 -5.36 6.23
C SER A 73 -8.87 -5.15 4.76
N LEU A 74 -8.75 -6.24 3.98
CA LEU A 74 -8.53 -6.16 2.53
C LEU A 74 -9.69 -5.47 1.81
N ARG A 75 -10.94 -5.81 2.13
CA ARG A 75 -12.12 -5.15 1.55
C ARG A 75 -12.22 -3.68 1.94
N GLU A 76 -11.81 -3.30 3.15
CA GLU A 76 -11.76 -1.90 3.56
C GLU A 76 -10.71 -1.12 2.78
N MET A 77 -9.52 -1.69 2.59
CA MET A 77 -8.45 -1.09 1.77
C MET A 77 -8.90 -0.95 0.32
N ASP A 78 -9.54 -1.98 -0.23
CA ASP A 78 -10.03 -2.00 -1.59
C ASP A 78 -11.08 -0.92 -1.82
N ARG A 79 -12.09 -0.86 -0.94
CA ARG A 79 -13.12 0.18 -0.96
C ARG A 79 -12.53 1.57 -0.78
N PHE A 80 -11.49 1.72 0.05
CA PHE A 80 -10.81 3.01 0.21
C PHE A 80 -10.17 3.46 -1.10
N LEU A 81 -9.44 2.58 -1.78
CA LEU A 81 -8.79 2.88 -3.05
C LEU A 81 -9.79 3.14 -4.17
N GLU A 82 -10.89 2.39 -4.24
CA GLU A 82 -11.99 2.67 -5.20
C GLU A 82 -12.60 4.05 -4.99
N ASN A 83 -12.84 4.43 -3.73
CA ASN A 83 -13.36 5.75 -3.42
C ASN A 83 -12.37 6.86 -3.80
N LEU A 84 -11.06 6.62 -3.73
CA LEU A 84 -10.07 7.58 -4.20
C LEU A 84 -10.05 7.67 -5.73
N GLY A 85 -10.07 6.55 -6.44
CA GLY A 85 -10.07 6.52 -7.91
C GLY A 85 -11.35 7.08 -8.55
N GLY A 86 -12.46 7.10 -7.82
CA GLY A 86 -13.72 7.69 -8.27
C GLY A 86 -13.83 9.21 -8.09
N LEU A 87 -12.81 9.87 -7.51
CA LEU A 87 -12.79 11.31 -7.32
C LEU A 87 -12.06 12.00 -8.47
N GLU A 88 -12.58 13.15 -8.91
CA GLU A 88 -11.93 14.01 -9.90
C GLU A 88 -11.05 15.10 -9.23
N ASP A 89 -11.18 15.27 -7.91
CA ASP A 89 -10.46 16.27 -7.13
C ASP A 89 -9.12 15.72 -6.60
N VAL A 90 -8.06 15.92 -7.39
CA VAL A 90 -6.70 15.45 -7.08
C VAL A 90 -6.22 15.97 -5.72
N GLU A 91 -6.41 17.25 -5.40
CA GLU A 91 -5.99 17.81 -4.11
C GLU A 91 -6.74 17.14 -2.93
N GLY A 92 -8.04 16.91 -3.10
CA GLY A 92 -8.86 16.19 -2.12
C GLY A 92 -8.42 14.73 -1.93
N ILE A 93 -8.05 14.03 -3.00
CA ILE A 93 -7.50 12.67 -2.93
C ILE A 93 -6.17 12.66 -2.17
N GLU A 94 -5.26 13.57 -2.52
CA GLU A 94 -3.95 13.67 -1.86
C GLU A 94 -4.07 13.95 -0.37
N GLN A 95 -4.93 14.89 0.01
CA GLN A 95 -5.14 15.21 1.41
C GLN A 95 -5.69 14.00 2.17
N ARG A 96 -6.62 13.26 1.57
CA ARG A 96 -7.19 12.06 2.18
C ARG A 96 -6.19 10.91 2.29
N ILE A 97 -5.26 10.79 1.36
CA ILE A 97 -4.12 9.86 1.45
C ILE A 97 -3.22 10.27 2.61
N ARG A 98 -2.83 11.55 2.68
CA ARG A 98 -1.98 12.08 3.75
C ARG A 98 -2.62 11.91 5.13
N ASP A 99 -3.91 12.15 5.28
CA ASP A 99 -4.58 12.09 6.60
C ASP A 99 -4.79 10.65 7.11
N ARG A 100 -4.86 9.65 6.22
CA ARG A 100 -5.23 8.28 6.58
C ARG A 100 -4.13 7.25 6.43
N LEU A 101 -3.14 7.49 5.59
CA LEU A 101 -2.12 6.51 5.27
C LEU A 101 -0.70 6.98 5.59
N LEU A 102 -0.40 8.28 5.43
CA LEU A 102 0.93 8.85 5.66
C LEU A 102 1.03 9.55 7.02
#